data_AF-A0A379FGW6-F1
#
_entry.id   AF-A0A379FGW6-F1
#
_cell.length_a   1.000
_cell.length_b   1.000
_cell.length_c   1.000
_cell.angle_alpha   90.00
_cell.angle_beta   90.00
_cell.angle_gamma   90.00
#
_symmetry.space_group_name_H-M   'P 1'
#
loop_
_entity.id
_entity.type
_entity.pdbx_description
1 polymer ?
#
loop_
_entity_poly.entity_id
_entity_poly.type
_entity_poly.pdbx_seq_one_letter_code
_entity_poly.pdbx_strand_id
1 'polypeptide(L)'
;MDTTKAGSIAQGNTQSDYKTWRKSDTVWMLGLYGTAIGAGVLFLPINAGIGGLIPLLIMLVLAFPMTFFAHRGMCRFVLSGKNPGEDITEVVEEHFGKTAGVLITLLYFFAIYPILLVYSVAITNTVESFIVHQMHMTAPPRAILSLVLIVGIMCIIRFGEQAIVKAMSVLVFPFVAILMVLALYLIPEWNGAILDTLSFDHASTSGMSQGLLVTLWLAIPVMVFSFNHSPIISAFAVAKREEYGDNAEKKCSRILAYAHIMMVITVMFFVF
;
A
#
# COMPACT_ATOMS: atom_id res chain seq x y z
N MET A 1 36.78 44.47 10.14
CA MET A 1 37.00 43.79 11.42
C MET A 1 35.62 43.45 11.95
N ASP A 2 35.11 42.23 12.01
CA ASP A 2 35.62 40.86 11.80
C ASP A 2 34.40 40.00 11.45
N THR A 3 34.33 39.43 10.24
CA THR A 3 34.49 37.99 9.96
C THR A 3 33.73 37.03 10.87
N THR A 4 32.57 36.54 10.40
CA THR A 4 32.11 35.18 10.71
C THR A 4 32.04 34.41 9.40
N LYS A 5 33.18 33.82 9.02
CA LYS A 5 33.27 32.72 8.06
C LYS A 5 33.21 31.40 8.84
N ALA A 6 32.76 30.37 8.11
CA ALA A 6 33.00 28.95 8.34
C ALA A 6 31.97 28.19 9.20
N GLY A 7 30.90 27.80 8.51
CA GLY A 7 30.32 26.47 8.63
C GLY A 7 30.09 25.92 7.23
N SER A 8 31.18 25.74 6.44
CA SER A 8 31.12 24.91 5.25
C SER A 8 30.76 23.51 5.74
N ILE A 9 29.49 23.13 5.57
CA ILE A 9 29.10 21.72 5.62
C ILE A 9 29.92 21.09 4.51
N ALA A 10 30.97 20.38 4.93
CA ALA A 10 31.78 19.59 4.05
C ALA A 10 30.83 18.82 3.12
N GLN A 11 31.01 19.00 1.82
CA GLN A 11 30.66 17.99 0.83
C GLN A 11 31.48 16.74 1.17
N GLY A 12 31.03 16.03 2.19
CA GLY A 12 31.51 14.71 2.51
C GLY A 12 31.02 13.81 1.39
N ASN A 13 31.97 13.25 0.66
CA ASN A 13 31.79 12.18 -0.31
C ASN A 13 31.35 10.88 0.37
N THR A 14 30.38 10.91 1.29
CA THR A 14 29.73 9.70 1.80
C THR A 14 28.62 9.36 0.82
N GLN A 15 28.99 8.71 -0.28
CA GLN A 15 28.09 7.79 -0.97
C GLN A 15 27.58 6.85 0.12
N SER A 16 26.38 7.11 0.64
CA SER A 16 25.89 6.41 1.82
C SER A 16 25.77 4.93 1.46
N ASP A 17 26.35 4.07 2.29
CA ASP A 17 26.30 2.63 2.07
C ASP A 17 24.85 2.16 2.11
N TYR A 18 24.28 1.92 0.94
CA TYR A 18 22.91 1.44 0.79
C TYR A 18 22.72 0.03 1.33
N LYS A 19 23.81 -0.71 1.62
CA LYS A 19 23.75 -2.04 2.21
C LYS A 19 23.32 -1.98 3.68
N THR A 20 23.74 -0.95 4.40
CA THR A 20 23.39 -0.74 5.81
C THR A 20 21.90 -0.36 5.96
N TRP A 21 21.17 -1.04 6.85
CA TRP A 21 19.77 -0.75 7.14
C TRP A 21 19.65 0.32 8.24
N ARG A 22 18.88 1.37 7.97
CA ARG A 22 18.67 2.52 8.86
C ARG A 22 17.26 2.53 9.42
N LYS A 23 17.06 3.28 10.51
CA LYS A 23 15.73 3.48 11.13
C LYS A 23 14.73 4.10 10.14
N SER A 24 15.20 5.04 9.31
CA SER A 24 14.41 5.65 8.23
C SER A 24 13.87 4.59 7.25
N ASP A 25 14.65 3.55 6.95
CA ASP A 25 14.24 2.48 6.05
C ASP A 25 13.11 1.63 6.65
N THR A 26 13.17 1.34 7.94
CA THR A 26 12.08 0.67 8.65
C THR A 26 10.82 1.53 8.64
N VAL A 27 10.93 2.83 8.92
CA VAL A 27 9.77 3.74 8.90
C VAL A 27 9.11 3.76 7.54
N TRP A 28 9.89 3.84 6.46
CA TRP A 28 9.37 3.78 5.10
C TRP A 28 8.82 2.41 4.72
N MET A 29 9.50 1.31 5.07
CA MET A 29 9.01 -0.06 4.85
C MET A 29 7.63 -0.26 5.51
N LEU A 30 7.49 0.18 6.76
CA LEU A 30 6.24 0.09 7.50
C LEU A 30 5.19 1.08 6.96
N GLY A 31 5.57 2.29 6.57
CA GLY A 31 4.67 3.25 5.94
C GLY A 31 4.09 2.74 4.60
N LEU A 32 4.93 2.12 3.77
CA LEU A 32 4.52 1.46 2.52
C LEU A 32 3.56 0.31 2.82
N TYR A 33 3.87 -0.51 3.83
CA TYR A 33 2.97 -1.56 4.30
C TYR A 33 1.61 -0.99 4.76
N GLY A 34 1.61 0.05 5.59
CA GLY A 34 0.37 0.64 6.12
C GLY A 34 -0.52 1.30 5.08
N THR A 35 0.09 1.83 4.02
CA THR A 35 -0.66 2.37 2.89
C THR A 35 -1.23 1.29 1.99
N ALA A 36 -0.55 0.15 1.86
CA ALA A 36 -1.06 -0.99 1.10
C ALA A 36 -2.16 -1.74 1.87
N ILE A 37 -1.96 -2.03 3.16
CA ILE A 37 -2.92 -2.84 3.92
C ILE A 37 -4.08 -1.98 4.44
N GLY A 38 -5.03 -1.74 3.55
CA GLY A 38 -6.33 -1.14 3.85
C GLY A 38 -7.51 -2.10 3.63
N ALA A 39 -8.68 -1.54 3.35
CA ALA A 39 -9.91 -2.30 3.15
C ALA A 39 -9.80 -3.31 1.99
N GLY A 40 -9.03 -3.00 0.94
CA GLY A 40 -8.79 -3.89 -0.21
C GLY A 40 -8.25 -5.26 0.20
N VAL A 41 -7.25 -5.27 1.10
CA VAL A 41 -6.63 -6.51 1.59
C VAL A 41 -7.63 -7.40 2.33
N LEU A 42 -8.60 -6.84 3.06
CA LEU A 42 -9.62 -7.64 3.74
C LEU A 42 -10.59 -8.31 2.76
N PHE A 43 -10.77 -7.76 1.55
CA PHE A 43 -11.57 -8.38 0.49
C PHE A 43 -10.81 -9.50 -0.24
N LEU A 44 -9.49 -9.55 -0.14
CA LEU A 44 -8.67 -10.56 -0.80
C LEU A 44 -8.95 -11.98 -0.25
N PRO A 45 -8.98 -12.25 1.08
CA PRO A 45 -9.38 -13.55 1.61
C PRO A 45 -10.78 -13.97 1.17
N ILE A 46 -11.73 -13.02 1.14
CA ILE A 46 -13.12 -13.31 0.77
C ILE A 46 -13.19 -13.73 -0.69
N ASN A 47 -12.60 -12.95 -1.61
CA ASN A 47 -12.66 -13.23 -3.03
C ASN A 47 -11.76 -14.41 -3.45
N ALA A 48 -10.59 -14.56 -2.84
CA ALA A 48 -9.66 -15.64 -3.15
C ALA A 48 -10.13 -16.98 -2.56
N GLY A 49 -10.72 -16.98 -1.36
CA GLY A 49 -11.31 -18.18 -0.75
C GLY A 49 -12.51 -18.72 -1.54
N ILE A 50 -13.34 -17.85 -2.11
CA ILE A 50 -14.45 -18.25 -3.02
C ILE A 50 -13.92 -18.96 -4.27
N GLY A 51 -12.71 -18.62 -4.73
CA GLY A 51 -12.09 -19.26 -5.90
C GLY A 51 -11.55 -20.67 -5.63
N GLY A 52 -11.44 -21.09 -4.37
CA GLY A 52 -10.82 -22.35 -3.99
C GLY A 52 -9.29 -22.29 -3.92
N LEU A 53 -8.66 -23.43 -3.62
CA LEU A 53 -7.24 -23.50 -3.27
C LEU A 53 -6.31 -23.20 -4.44
N ILE A 54 -6.64 -23.65 -5.66
CA ILE A 54 -5.77 -23.49 -6.83
C ILE A 54 -5.60 -22.01 -7.20
N PRO A 55 -6.67 -21.20 -7.39
CA PRO A 55 -6.52 -19.76 -7.58
C PRO A 55 -5.76 -19.10 -6.44
N LEU A 56 -6.03 -19.48 -5.18
CA LEU A 56 -5.35 -18.91 -4.03
C LEU A 56 -3.82 -19.13 -4.07
N LEU A 57 -3.37 -20.35 -4.38
CA LEU A 57 -1.94 -20.67 -4.53
C LEU A 57 -1.28 -19.93 -5.70
N ILE A 58 -1.97 -19.82 -6.84
CA ILE A 58 -1.49 -19.03 -7.98
C ILE A 58 -1.34 -17.56 -7.59
N MET A 59 -2.36 -17.00 -6.93
CA MET A 59 -2.36 -15.62 -6.46
C MET A 59 -1.27 -15.36 -5.43
N LEU A 60 -1.00 -16.31 -4.51
CA LEU A 60 0.11 -16.26 -3.56
C LEU A 60 1.46 -16.10 -4.28
N VAL A 61 1.70 -16.92 -5.31
CA VAL A 61 2.96 -16.89 -6.08
C VAL A 61 3.06 -15.62 -6.93
N LEU A 62 1.95 -15.17 -7.52
CA LEU A 62 1.92 -13.99 -8.38
C LEU A 62 1.94 -12.66 -7.63
N ALA A 63 1.44 -12.63 -6.38
CA ALA A 63 1.28 -11.40 -5.63
C ALA A 63 2.59 -10.63 -5.49
N PHE A 64 3.66 -11.31 -5.04
CA PHE A 64 4.96 -10.67 -4.88
C PHE A 64 5.53 -10.10 -6.18
N PRO A 65 5.79 -10.88 -7.25
CA PRO A 65 6.42 -10.35 -8.46
C PRO A 65 5.57 -9.26 -9.13
N MET A 66 4.24 -9.45 -9.20
CA MET A 66 3.35 -8.48 -9.84
C MET A 66 3.43 -7.10 -9.16
N THR A 67 3.35 -7.09 -7.83
CA THR A 67 3.33 -5.85 -7.05
C THR A 67 4.74 -5.26 -6.91
N PHE A 68 5.74 -6.07 -6.61
CA PHE A 68 7.13 -5.63 -6.45
C PHE A 68 7.67 -4.97 -7.73
N PHE A 69 7.55 -5.62 -8.88
CA PHE A 69 8.12 -5.08 -10.12
C PHE A 69 7.39 -3.82 -10.60
N ALA A 70 6.07 -3.72 -10.42
CA ALA A 70 5.32 -2.52 -10.78
C ALA A 70 5.74 -1.31 -9.93
N HIS A 71 5.75 -1.46 -8.60
CA HIS A 71 6.16 -0.38 -7.69
C HIS A 71 7.65 -0.04 -7.82
N ARG A 72 8.51 -1.03 -8.08
CA ARG A 72 9.93 -0.79 -8.40
C ARG A 72 10.08 -0.02 -9.71
N GLY A 73 9.29 -0.35 -10.74
CA GLY A 73 9.27 0.35 -12.01
C GLY A 73 8.89 1.82 -11.84
N MET A 74 7.83 2.09 -11.09
CA MET A 74 7.42 3.46 -10.74
C MET A 74 8.49 4.21 -9.95
N CYS A 75 9.11 3.56 -8.97
CA CYS A 75 10.18 4.18 -8.18
C CYS A 75 11.39 4.55 -9.06
N ARG A 76 11.80 3.66 -9.95
CA ARG A 76 12.87 3.93 -10.93
C ARG A 76 12.51 5.08 -11.87
N PHE A 77 11.25 5.13 -12.28
CA PHE A 77 10.75 6.19 -13.13
C PHE A 77 10.84 7.53 -12.41
N VAL A 78 10.34 7.67 -11.19
CA VAL A 78 10.49 8.93 -10.41
C VAL A 78 11.96 9.27 -10.18
N LEU A 79 12.82 8.29 -9.91
CA LEU A 79 14.26 8.51 -9.73
C LEU A 79 15.01 8.87 -11.03
N SER A 80 14.42 8.71 -12.22
CA SER A 80 15.05 9.13 -13.48
C SER A 80 14.90 10.62 -13.78
N GLY A 81 14.06 11.34 -13.01
CA GLY A 81 13.91 12.79 -13.10
C GLY A 81 15.23 13.52 -12.90
N LYS A 82 15.52 14.55 -13.70
CA LYS A 82 16.80 15.26 -13.58
C LYS A 82 16.89 16.09 -12.30
N ASN A 83 15.80 16.71 -11.86
CA ASN A 83 15.85 17.60 -10.71
C ASN A 83 15.53 16.85 -9.40
N PRO A 84 16.24 17.15 -8.29
CA PRO A 84 15.85 16.67 -6.97
C PRO A 84 14.46 17.21 -6.59
N GLY A 85 13.58 16.33 -6.09
CA GLY A 85 12.25 16.71 -5.63
C GLY A 85 11.13 16.52 -6.67
N GLU A 86 11.46 16.18 -7.92
CA GLU A 86 10.44 15.98 -8.96
C GLU A 86 9.54 14.79 -8.63
N ASP A 87 8.24 15.01 -8.74
CA ASP A 87 7.24 13.97 -8.60
C ASP A 87 6.93 13.28 -9.94
N ILE A 88 6.12 12.22 -9.88
CA ILE A 88 5.76 11.46 -11.08
C ILE A 88 5.16 12.30 -12.22
N THR A 89 4.42 13.37 -11.91
CA THR A 89 3.80 14.21 -12.94
C THR A 89 4.84 15.05 -13.66
N GLU A 90 5.80 15.60 -12.91
CA GLU A 90 6.92 16.38 -13.43
C GLU A 90 7.85 15.49 -14.26
N VAL A 91 8.16 14.28 -13.79
CA VAL A 91 9.04 13.35 -14.53
C VAL A 91 8.40 12.86 -15.83
N VAL A 92 7.07 12.63 -15.85
CA VAL A 92 6.36 12.32 -17.11
C VAL A 92 6.45 13.48 -18.10
N GLU A 93 6.22 14.71 -17.65
CA GLU A 93 6.34 15.88 -18.52
C GLU A 93 7.78 16.05 -19.04
N GLU A 94 8.79 15.76 -18.21
CA GLU A 94 10.20 15.80 -18.62
C GLU A 94 10.52 14.78 -19.73
N HIS A 95 10.04 13.54 -19.59
CA HIS A 95 10.40 12.44 -20.48
C HIS A 95 9.54 12.38 -21.75
N PHE A 96 8.25 12.76 -21.64
CA PHE A 96 7.24 12.57 -22.69
C PHE A 96 6.56 13.86 -23.15
N GLY A 97 6.89 14.99 -22.54
CA GLY A 97 6.34 16.30 -22.85
C GLY A 97 5.01 16.62 -22.15
N LYS A 98 4.61 17.89 -22.25
CA LYS A 98 3.48 18.47 -21.52
C LYS A 98 2.14 17.75 -21.74
N THR A 99 1.84 17.34 -22.97
CA THR A 99 0.59 16.63 -23.28
C THR A 99 0.50 15.29 -22.55
N ALA A 100 1.60 14.55 -22.47
CA ALA A 100 1.66 13.29 -21.73
C ALA A 100 1.55 13.52 -20.22
N GLY A 101 2.17 14.59 -19.71
CA GLY A 101 2.02 15.02 -18.31
C GLY A 101 0.56 15.25 -17.93
N VAL A 102 -0.18 16.03 -18.73
CA VAL A 102 -1.61 16.27 -18.52
C VAL A 102 -2.43 14.97 -18.56
N LEU A 103 -2.16 14.10 -19.53
CA LEU A 103 -2.88 12.83 -19.65
C LEU A 103 -2.65 11.93 -18.43
N ILE A 104 -1.40 11.80 -17.96
CA ILE A 104 -1.08 11.00 -16.77
C ILE A 104 -1.72 11.61 -15.53
N THR A 105 -1.67 12.93 -15.36
CA THR A 105 -2.34 13.59 -14.23
C THR A 105 -3.84 13.31 -14.21
N LEU A 106 -4.50 13.33 -15.38
CA LEU A 106 -5.91 12.98 -15.50
C LEU A 106 -6.17 11.49 -15.17
N LEU A 107 -5.32 10.58 -15.64
CA LEU A 107 -5.41 9.16 -15.29
C LEU A 107 -5.20 8.93 -13.78
N TYR A 108 -4.26 9.64 -13.17
CA TYR A 108 -4.00 9.61 -11.72
C TYR A 108 -5.20 10.10 -10.93
N PHE A 109 -5.86 11.17 -11.39
CA PHE A 109 -7.09 11.65 -10.78
C PHE A 109 -8.17 10.55 -10.79
N PHE A 110 -8.43 9.92 -11.93
CA PHE A 110 -9.42 8.84 -12.02
C PHE A 110 -9.02 7.57 -11.26
N ALA A 111 -7.73 7.32 -11.05
CA ALA A 111 -7.27 6.20 -10.23
C ALA A 111 -7.44 6.48 -8.73
N ILE A 112 -7.08 7.68 -8.26
CA ILE A 112 -7.02 7.99 -6.83
C ILE A 112 -8.37 8.49 -6.30
N TYR A 113 -9.11 9.29 -7.06
CA TYR A 113 -10.36 9.87 -6.58
C TYR A 113 -11.40 8.82 -6.15
N PRO A 114 -11.67 7.74 -6.91
CA PRO A 114 -12.57 6.67 -6.46
C PRO A 114 -12.07 5.97 -5.20
N ILE A 115 -10.75 5.76 -5.08
CA ILE A 115 -10.14 5.17 -3.88
C ILE A 115 -10.47 6.02 -2.65
N LEU A 116 -10.31 7.35 -2.75
CA LEU A 116 -10.63 8.28 -1.67
C LEU A 116 -12.11 8.22 -1.27
N LEU A 117 -13.03 8.11 -2.24
CA LEU A 117 -14.46 7.96 -1.97
C LEU A 117 -14.78 6.65 -1.23
N VAL A 118 -14.22 5.53 -1.70
CA VAL A 118 -14.42 4.22 -1.06
C VAL A 118 -13.91 4.24 0.38
N TYR A 119 -12.72 4.79 0.63
CA TYR A 119 -12.19 4.92 1.99
C TYR A 119 -13.00 5.85 2.88
N SER A 120 -13.52 6.96 2.33
CA SER A 120 -14.39 7.89 3.07
C SER A 120 -15.69 7.24 3.51
N VAL A 121 -16.28 6.40 2.65
CA VAL A 121 -17.46 5.60 2.99
C VAL A 121 -17.11 4.52 4.02
N ALA A 122 -15.99 3.82 3.83
CA ALA A 122 -15.55 2.75 4.72
C ALA A 122 -15.30 3.23 6.15
N ILE A 123 -14.60 4.37 6.32
CA ILE A 123 -14.35 4.92 7.66
C ILE A 123 -15.65 5.38 8.33
N THR A 124 -16.56 6.01 7.58
CA THR A 124 -17.87 6.43 8.10
C THR A 124 -18.66 5.22 8.60
N ASN A 125 -18.74 4.16 7.80
CA ASN A 125 -19.43 2.92 8.17
C ASN A 125 -18.78 2.25 9.40
N THR A 126 -17.45 2.23 9.46
CA THR A 126 -16.72 1.57 10.55
C THR A 126 -16.93 2.30 11.87
N VAL A 127 -16.84 3.64 11.86
CA VAL A 127 -17.07 4.45 13.06
C VAL A 127 -18.54 4.40 13.48
N GLU A 128 -19.48 4.46 12.52
CA GLU A 128 -20.91 4.29 12.79
C GLU A 128 -21.19 2.94 13.46
N SER A 129 -20.67 1.86 12.89
CA SER A 129 -20.78 0.50 13.46
C SER A 129 -20.17 0.43 14.85
N PHE A 130 -19.01 1.05 15.08
CA PHE A 130 -18.36 1.10 16.39
C PHE A 130 -19.21 1.84 17.44
N ILE A 131 -19.81 2.98 17.07
CA ILE A 131 -20.70 3.74 17.95
C ILE A 131 -21.89 2.87 18.38
N VAL A 132 -22.51 2.17 17.44
CA VAL A 132 -23.71 1.38 17.70
C VAL A 132 -23.40 0.09 18.45
N HIS A 133 -22.38 -0.66 18.02
CA HIS A 133 -22.16 -2.03 18.48
C HIS A 133 -21.13 -2.16 19.61
N GLN A 134 -20.17 -1.23 19.71
CA GLN A 134 -19.14 -1.27 20.76
C GLN A 134 -19.39 -0.24 21.86
N MET A 135 -19.85 0.96 21.51
CA MET A 135 -20.20 1.99 22.50
C MET A 135 -21.65 1.93 22.96
N HIS A 136 -22.51 1.13 22.29
CA HIS A 136 -23.94 1.02 22.57
C HIS A 136 -24.66 2.38 22.55
N MET A 137 -24.22 3.28 21.68
CA MET A 137 -24.76 4.63 21.51
C MET A 137 -25.53 4.74 20.18
N THR A 138 -26.50 5.65 20.13
CA THR A 138 -27.15 6.00 18.85
C THR A 138 -26.17 6.80 17.99
N ALA A 139 -25.89 6.32 16.78
CA ALA A 139 -25.02 7.05 15.85
C ALA A 139 -25.65 8.38 15.40
N PRO A 140 -24.85 9.46 15.27
CA PRO A 140 -25.32 10.71 14.69
C PRO A 140 -25.68 10.54 13.22
N PRO A 141 -26.44 11.48 12.62
CA PRO A 141 -26.77 11.44 11.20
C PRO A 141 -25.51 11.27 10.34
N ARG A 142 -25.57 10.32 9.40
CA ARG A 142 -24.43 9.91 8.56
C ARG A 142 -23.71 11.09 7.90
N ALA A 143 -24.43 12.10 7.45
CA ALA A 143 -23.87 13.31 6.82
C ALA A 143 -23.02 14.14 7.80
N ILE A 144 -23.43 14.24 9.07
CA ILE A 144 -22.66 14.95 10.11
C ILE A 144 -21.45 14.11 10.49
N LEU A 145 -21.63 12.79 10.66
CA LEU A 145 -20.53 11.88 10.99
C LEU A 145 -19.43 11.92 9.93
N SER A 146 -19.79 11.77 8.65
CA SER A 146 -18.81 11.80 7.56
C SER A 146 -18.10 13.15 7.46
N LEU A 147 -18.83 14.26 7.62
CA LEU A 147 -18.23 15.59 7.61
C LEU A 147 -17.19 15.75 8.72
N VAL A 148 -17.53 15.36 9.96
CA VAL A 148 -16.60 15.44 11.11
C VAL A 148 -15.36 14.58 10.88
N LEU A 149 -15.54 13.35 10.38
CA LEU A 149 -14.42 12.45 10.09
C LEU A 149 -13.50 13.00 8.99
N ILE A 150 -14.06 13.50 7.89
CA ILE A 150 -13.29 14.09 6.78
C ILE A 150 -12.53 15.33 7.26
N VAL A 151 -13.18 16.23 8.01
CA VAL A 151 -12.51 17.41 8.58
C VAL A 151 -11.38 16.99 9.53
N GLY A 152 -11.60 15.97 10.36
CA GLY A 152 -10.58 15.42 11.25
C GLY A 152 -9.36 14.90 10.49
N ILE A 153 -9.56 14.12 9.42
CA ILE A 153 -8.48 13.62 8.57
C ILE A 153 -7.77 14.79 7.85
N MET A 154 -8.51 15.77 7.33
CA MET A 154 -7.94 16.95 6.67
C MET A 154 -7.09 17.81 7.62
N CYS A 155 -7.49 17.91 8.89
CA CYS A 155 -6.67 18.53 9.92
C CYS A 155 -5.34 17.79 10.11
N ILE A 156 -5.33 16.45 10.10
CA ILE A 156 -4.09 15.66 10.19
C ILE A 156 -3.18 15.93 8.99
N ILE A 157 -3.76 15.96 7.78
CA ILE A 157 -3.03 16.21 6.53
C ILE A 157 -2.35 17.59 6.56
N ARG A 158 -2.97 18.59 7.19
CA ARG A 158 -2.37 19.94 7.31
C ARG A 158 -1.09 20.02 8.13
N PHE A 159 -0.75 18.99 8.92
CA PHE A 159 0.53 18.94 9.64
C PHE A 159 1.71 18.51 8.75
N GLY A 160 1.48 18.24 7.47
CA GLY A 160 2.51 17.97 6.46
C GLY A 160 2.90 16.49 6.33
N GLU A 161 3.74 16.20 5.34
CA GLU A 161 4.11 14.83 4.94
C GLU A 161 4.72 14.03 6.08
N GLN A 162 5.63 14.63 6.86
CA GLN A 162 6.30 13.92 7.97
C GLN A 162 5.31 13.47 9.05
N ALA A 163 4.27 14.27 9.32
CA ALA A 163 3.22 13.89 10.25
C ALA A 163 2.40 12.70 9.72
N ILE A 164 2.10 12.68 8.42
CA ILE A 164 1.37 11.59 7.76
C ILE A 164 2.19 10.29 7.81
N VAL A 165 3.45 10.32 7.35
CA VAL A 165 4.33 9.13 7.34
C VAL A 165 4.53 8.58 8.75
N LYS A 166 4.69 9.47 9.75
CA LYS A 166 4.81 9.07 11.15
C LYS A 166 3.51 8.46 11.69
N ALA A 167 2.36 9.08 11.43
CA ALA A 167 1.07 8.55 11.86
C ALA A 167 0.80 7.16 11.25
N MET A 168 1.00 7.02 9.94
CA MET A 168 0.83 5.74 9.25
C MET A 168 1.78 4.68 9.79
N SER A 169 3.07 4.99 9.94
CA SER A 169 4.06 4.03 10.47
C SER A 169 3.78 3.61 11.92
N VAL A 170 3.25 4.50 12.77
CA VAL A 170 2.82 4.15 14.13
C VAL A 170 1.58 3.27 14.12
N LEU A 171 0.58 3.60 13.28
CA LEU A 171 -0.70 2.87 13.20
C LEU A 171 -0.54 1.46 12.64
N VAL A 172 0.50 1.22 11.82
CA VAL A 172 0.84 -0.10 11.28
C VAL A 172 1.10 -1.13 12.37
N PHE A 173 1.81 -0.76 13.45
CA PHE A 173 2.17 -1.73 14.51
C PHE A 173 0.95 -2.37 15.20
N PRO A 174 0.00 -1.62 15.78
CA PRO A 174 -1.17 -2.22 16.41
C PRO A 174 -2.04 -2.95 15.37
N PHE A 175 -2.11 -2.45 14.14
CA PHE A 175 -2.88 -3.08 13.09
C PHE A 175 -2.31 -4.46 12.69
N VAL A 176 -1.01 -4.56 12.44
CA VAL A 176 -0.31 -5.85 12.21
C VAL A 176 -0.50 -6.78 13.38
N ALA A 177 -0.32 -6.28 14.61
CA ALA A 177 -0.44 -7.09 15.81
C ALA A 177 -1.85 -7.70 15.94
N ILE A 178 -2.91 -6.90 15.73
CA ILE A 178 -4.29 -7.38 15.76
C ILE A 178 -4.54 -8.41 14.65
N LEU A 179 -4.09 -8.16 13.42
CA LEU A 179 -4.20 -9.12 12.32
C LEU A 179 -3.54 -10.45 12.64
N MET A 180 -2.31 -10.43 13.17
CA MET A 180 -1.57 -11.64 13.52
C MET A 180 -2.23 -12.39 14.69
N VAL A 181 -2.72 -11.68 15.69
CA VAL A 181 -3.47 -12.29 16.81
C VAL A 181 -4.76 -12.93 16.31
N LEU A 182 -5.51 -12.26 15.42
CA LEU A 182 -6.72 -12.80 14.82
C LEU A 182 -6.41 -14.04 13.97
N ALA A 183 -5.37 -14.00 13.14
CA ALA A 183 -4.95 -15.17 12.35
C ALA A 183 -4.60 -16.36 13.27
N LEU A 184 -3.84 -16.14 14.33
CA LEU A 184 -3.52 -17.17 15.33
C LEU A 184 -4.77 -17.70 16.06
N TYR A 185 -5.71 -16.80 16.38
CA TYR A 185 -6.98 -17.15 17.03
C TYR A 185 -7.88 -18.01 16.15
N LEU A 186 -7.78 -17.87 14.82
CA LEU A 186 -8.58 -18.64 13.85
C LEU A 186 -8.00 -20.03 13.53
N ILE A 187 -6.76 -20.34 13.92
CA ILE A 187 -6.14 -21.67 13.69
C ILE A 187 -7.02 -22.84 14.16
N PRO A 188 -7.68 -22.81 15.34
CA PRO A 188 -8.56 -23.89 15.77
C PRO A 188 -9.80 -24.09 14.87
N GLU A 189 -10.20 -23.05 14.12
CA GLU A 189 -11.35 -23.09 13.20
C GLU A 189 -10.94 -23.54 11.78
N TRP A 190 -9.64 -23.72 11.52
CA TRP A 190 -9.14 -24.22 10.25
C TRP A 190 -9.65 -25.64 9.99
N ASN A 191 -10.21 -25.84 8.81
CA ASN A 191 -10.72 -27.14 8.38
C ASN A 191 -10.19 -27.51 6.99
N GLY A 192 -10.21 -28.81 6.69
CA GLY A 192 -9.71 -29.35 5.43
C GLY A 192 -10.62 -29.09 4.23
N ALA A 193 -11.76 -28.39 4.36
CA ALA A 193 -12.74 -28.26 3.26
C ALA A 193 -12.15 -27.54 2.03
N ILE A 194 -11.14 -26.68 2.22
CA ILE A 194 -10.46 -26.05 1.09
C ILE A 194 -9.65 -27.06 0.26
N LEU A 195 -9.23 -28.18 0.84
CA LEU A 195 -8.55 -29.26 0.10
C LEU A 195 -9.52 -30.02 -0.80
N ASP A 196 -10.81 -30.05 -0.51
CA ASP A 196 -11.81 -30.67 -1.40
C ASP A 196 -11.94 -29.90 -2.73
N THR A 197 -11.46 -28.64 -2.76
CA THR A 197 -11.35 -27.83 -3.98
C THR A 197 -10.10 -28.15 -4.83
N LEU A 198 -9.25 -29.11 -4.42
CA LEU A 198 -8.05 -29.55 -5.18
C LEU A 198 -8.35 -30.42 -6.41
N SER A 199 -9.60 -30.50 -6.87
CA SER A 199 -9.89 -31.17 -8.14
C SER A 199 -9.97 -30.16 -9.27
N PHE A 200 -9.18 -30.37 -10.32
CA PHE A 200 -9.30 -29.62 -11.58
C PHE A 200 -10.71 -29.77 -12.22
N ASP A 201 -11.44 -30.82 -11.84
CA ASP A 201 -12.85 -31.04 -12.23
C ASP A 201 -13.84 -30.14 -11.46
N HIS A 202 -13.60 -29.81 -10.18
CA HIS A 202 -14.49 -28.91 -9.41
C HIS A 202 -14.41 -27.44 -9.80
N ALA A 203 -13.45 -27.04 -10.63
CA ALA A 203 -13.46 -25.71 -11.26
C ALA A 203 -14.72 -25.48 -12.14
N SER A 204 -15.58 -26.50 -12.30
CA SER A 204 -16.82 -26.46 -13.07
C SER A 204 -18.12 -26.61 -12.24
N THR A 205 -18.09 -26.92 -10.93
CA THR A 205 -19.29 -27.41 -10.21
C THR A 205 -19.76 -26.59 -8.99
N SER A 206 -19.19 -25.43 -8.68
CA SER A 206 -19.71 -24.56 -7.60
C SER A 206 -20.50 -23.36 -8.13
N GLY A 207 -21.74 -23.56 -8.60
CA GLY A 207 -22.84 -22.55 -8.70
C GLY A 207 -22.64 -21.23 -9.48
N MET A 208 -21.41 -20.91 -9.88
CA MET A 208 -20.97 -19.70 -10.57
C MET A 208 -19.90 -20.17 -11.56
N SER A 209 -20.33 -20.71 -12.70
CA SER A 209 -19.48 -21.32 -13.71
C SER A 209 -18.59 -20.28 -14.40
N GLN A 210 -17.55 -19.85 -13.71
CA GLN A 210 -16.44 -19.09 -14.25
C GLN A 210 -15.23 -19.98 -14.04
N GLY A 211 -14.73 -20.60 -15.12
CA GLY A 211 -13.58 -21.50 -15.03
C GLY A 211 -12.36 -20.80 -14.42
N LEU A 212 -11.37 -21.58 -13.98
CA LEU A 212 -10.13 -21.11 -13.31
C LEU A 212 -9.58 -19.79 -13.88
N LEU A 213 -9.55 -19.65 -15.21
CA LEU A 213 -9.07 -18.44 -15.89
C LEU A 213 -9.90 -17.19 -15.56
N VAL A 214 -11.22 -17.30 -15.50
CA VAL A 214 -12.11 -16.18 -15.18
C VAL A 214 -12.01 -15.83 -13.70
N THR A 215 -11.90 -16.82 -12.81
CA THR A 215 -11.64 -16.59 -11.38
C THR A 215 -10.33 -15.83 -11.18
N LEU A 216 -9.25 -16.27 -11.82
CA LEU A 216 -7.96 -15.59 -11.79
C LEU A 216 -8.06 -14.17 -12.39
N TRP A 217 -8.76 -14.02 -13.52
CA TRP A 217 -8.96 -12.72 -14.17
C TRP A 217 -9.67 -11.72 -13.24
N LEU A 218 -10.69 -12.16 -12.50
CA LEU A 218 -11.40 -11.30 -11.54
C LEU A 218 -10.60 -11.06 -10.26
N ALA A 219 -9.77 -12.01 -9.84
CA ALA A 219 -8.96 -11.89 -8.63
C ALA A 219 -7.76 -10.94 -8.81
N ILE A 220 -7.18 -10.85 -10.02
CA ILE A 220 -6.03 -9.98 -10.31
C ILE A 220 -6.31 -8.49 -10.00
N PRO A 221 -7.41 -7.86 -10.49
CA PRO A 221 -7.72 -6.48 -10.16
C PRO A 221 -7.88 -6.23 -8.65
N VAL A 222 -8.54 -7.17 -7.94
CA VAL A 222 -8.69 -7.09 -6.48
C VAL A 222 -7.32 -7.12 -5.81
N MET A 223 -6.42 -8.00 -6.25
CA MET A 223 -5.06 -8.10 -5.72
C MET A 223 -4.24 -6.84 -6.01
N VAL A 224 -4.27 -6.35 -7.26
CA VAL A 224 -3.59 -5.11 -7.65
C VAL A 224 -4.09 -3.95 -6.81
N PHE A 225 -5.40 -3.82 -6.63
CA PHE A 225 -6.00 -2.80 -5.76
C PHE A 225 -5.58 -2.97 -4.29
N SER A 226 -5.57 -4.20 -3.79
CA SER A 226 -5.25 -4.52 -2.40
C SER A 226 -3.82 -4.19 -2.01
N PHE A 227 -2.87 -4.36 -2.92
CA PHE A 227 -1.47 -4.02 -2.66
C PHE A 227 -1.06 -2.67 -3.25
N ASN A 228 -2.01 -1.86 -3.74
CA ASN A 228 -1.71 -0.59 -4.36
C ASN A 228 -1.26 0.45 -3.32
N HIS A 229 0.00 0.83 -3.38
CA HIS A 229 0.55 1.97 -2.66
C HIS A 229 1.31 2.92 -3.60
N SER A 230 0.94 2.91 -4.90
CA SER A 230 1.50 3.79 -5.93
C SER A 230 1.52 5.27 -5.53
N PRO A 231 0.48 5.85 -4.88
CA PRO A 231 0.48 7.27 -4.54
C PRO A 231 1.63 7.70 -3.61
N ILE A 232 2.10 6.82 -2.72
CA ILE A 232 3.19 7.13 -1.79
C ILE A 232 4.58 6.85 -2.39
N ILE A 233 4.68 6.12 -3.52
CA ILE A 233 5.96 5.77 -4.16
C ILE A 233 6.74 7.01 -4.58
N SER A 234 6.06 8.06 -5.06
CA SER A 234 6.73 9.30 -5.48
C SER A 234 7.46 9.96 -4.31
N ALA A 235 6.74 10.18 -3.20
CA ALA A 235 7.30 10.74 -1.97
C ALA A 235 8.42 9.87 -1.40
N PHE A 236 8.23 8.55 -1.40
CA PHE A 236 9.26 7.58 -1.00
C PHE A 236 10.53 7.68 -1.84
N ALA A 237 10.39 7.76 -3.17
CA ALA A 237 11.51 7.87 -4.10
C ALA A 237 12.29 9.16 -3.88
N VAL A 238 11.59 10.29 -3.76
CA VAL A 238 12.19 11.61 -3.47
C VAL A 238 12.94 11.58 -2.14
N ALA A 239 12.30 11.13 -1.06
CA ALA A 239 12.93 11.08 0.27
C ALA A 239 14.17 10.18 0.29
N LYS A 240 14.17 9.05 -0.44
CA LYS A 240 15.34 8.17 -0.51
C LYS A 240 16.40 8.67 -1.47
N ARG A 241 16.06 9.47 -2.47
CA ARG A 241 17.04 10.20 -3.30
C ARG A 241 17.82 11.20 -2.46
N GLU A 242 17.14 11.95 -1.59
CA GLU A 242 17.80 12.87 -0.65
C GLU A 242 18.74 12.14 0.32
N GLU A 243 18.34 10.97 0.82
CA GLU A 243 19.12 10.22 1.80
C GLU A 243 20.28 9.40 1.20
N TYR A 244 20.11 8.88 -0.02
CA TYR A 244 21.02 7.90 -0.63
C TYR A 244 21.65 8.31 -1.97
N GLY A 245 21.27 9.45 -2.55
CA GLY A 245 21.82 9.95 -3.81
C GLY A 245 21.77 8.89 -4.91
N ASP A 246 22.91 8.64 -5.57
CA ASP A 246 23.03 7.66 -6.66
C ASP A 246 22.63 6.23 -6.26
N ASN A 247 22.70 5.89 -4.98
CA ASN A 247 22.34 4.57 -4.50
C ASN A 247 20.83 4.43 -4.16
N ALA A 248 20.03 5.48 -4.37
CA ALA A 248 18.62 5.49 -4.03
C ALA A 248 17.83 4.36 -4.70
N GLU A 249 18.05 4.07 -5.99
CA GLU A 249 17.33 2.99 -6.69
C GLU A 249 17.56 1.63 -6.02
N LYS A 250 18.81 1.31 -5.68
CA LYS A 250 19.18 0.05 -5.05
C LYS A 250 18.56 -0.04 -3.66
N LYS A 251 18.56 1.07 -2.93
CA LYS A 251 17.99 1.14 -1.60
C LYS A 251 16.47 1.00 -1.63
N CYS A 252 15.80 1.76 -2.50
CA CYS A 252 14.38 1.69 -2.71
C CYS A 252 13.93 0.28 -3.08
N SER A 253 14.65 -0.37 -4.00
CA SER A 253 14.38 -1.75 -4.40
C SER A 253 14.44 -2.72 -3.21
N ARG A 254 15.39 -2.56 -2.28
CA ARG A 254 15.46 -3.41 -1.08
C ARG A 254 14.30 -3.15 -0.13
N ILE A 255 14.01 -1.88 0.15
CA ILE A 255 12.90 -1.49 1.04
C ILE A 255 11.56 -2.00 0.48
N LEU A 256 11.33 -1.82 -0.82
CA LEU A 256 10.15 -2.34 -1.52
C LEU A 256 10.07 -3.86 -1.43
N ALA A 257 11.17 -4.58 -1.61
CA ALA A 257 11.17 -6.05 -1.51
C ALA A 257 10.73 -6.49 -0.11
N TYR A 258 11.31 -5.93 0.96
CA TYR A 258 10.92 -6.28 2.33
C TYR A 258 9.47 -5.88 2.64
N ALA A 259 9.03 -4.71 2.19
CA ALA A 259 7.65 -4.27 2.37
C ALA A 259 6.67 -5.25 1.73
N HIS A 260 6.89 -5.65 0.47
CA HIS A 260 6.04 -6.59 -0.24
C HIS A 260 6.09 -8.01 0.33
N ILE A 261 7.27 -8.50 0.74
CA ILE A 261 7.38 -9.81 1.43
C ILE A 261 6.54 -9.78 2.70
N MET A 262 6.65 -8.72 3.51
CA MET A 262 5.87 -8.57 4.72
C MET A 262 4.37 -8.50 4.42
N MET A 263 3.96 -7.74 3.41
CA MET A 263 2.56 -7.68 2.96
C MET A 263 2.04 -9.07 2.56
N VAL A 264 2.72 -9.77 1.66
CA VAL A 264 2.28 -11.08 1.16
C VAL A 264 2.20 -12.10 2.30
N ILE A 265 3.22 -12.17 3.17
CA ILE A 265 3.21 -13.11 4.30
C ILE A 265 2.05 -12.82 5.24
N THR A 266 1.87 -11.57 5.69
CA THR A 266 0.81 -11.26 6.66
C THR A 266 -0.58 -11.50 6.08
N VAL A 267 -0.81 -11.08 4.84
CA VAL A 267 -2.12 -11.25 4.20
C VAL A 267 -2.41 -12.72 3.98
N MET A 268 -1.47 -13.46 3.43
CA MET A 268 -1.69 -14.86 3.10
C MET A 268 -1.84 -15.71 4.37
N PHE A 269 -1.08 -15.41 5.42
CA PHE A 269 -1.25 -16.06 6.72
C PHE A 269 -2.63 -15.82 7.34
N PHE A 270 -3.25 -14.67 7.07
CA PHE A 270 -4.63 -14.39 7.50
C PHE A 270 -5.69 -15.03 6.59
N VAL A 271 -5.36 -15.31 5.33
CA VAL A 271 -6.27 -15.90 4.34
C VAL A 271 -6.37 -17.43 4.49
N PHE A 272 -5.24 -18.09 4.75
CA PHE A 272 -5.17 -19.53 5.01
C PHE A 272 -5.73 -19.88 6.39
#